data_AF-A0A1F7Z2M5-F1
#
_entry.id   AF-A0A1F7Z2M5-F1
#
_cell.length_a   1.000
_cell.length_b   1.000
_cell.length_c   1.000
_cell.angle_alpha   90.00
_cell.angle_beta   90.00
_cell.angle_gamma   90.00
#
_symmetry.space_group_name_H-M   'P 1'
#
loop_
_entity.id
_entity.type
_entity.pdbx_description
1 polymer ?
#
loop_
_entity_poly.entity_id
_entity_poly.type
_entity_poly.pdbx_seq_one_letter_code
_entity_poly.pdbx_strand_id
1 'polypeptide(L)'
;MDRERELSRFIPHWIDKPKPQVVEELASYSLETKRIPDPYYFLIRDDGKLISPQTGKLVEDSVEKNSYLGQMEFRALQSIQEWSVGKSKGIAFWFSPPNTERSKFTKLIVSEIENYETERRLFNRNLLLEIDAQETMLLVQELTSKGANPVVFKTPEELRSQPVFSDNSDLNWLDFFDMRVNDKTIWEQIRSGEDILAKELAIKNSGSIYETIFGQDYPKGYDDEKVKRAVEKAREMNVFGSLPGSCPPPLLLTQEENTALGVFFKNSERSFPCPECHKPIPSGEGITKCPHCGITKEEYGSRCD
;
A
#
# COMPACT_ATOMS: atom_id res chain seq x y z
N MET A 1 -7.01 -19.25 -10.27
CA MET A 1 -8.22 -18.46 -9.94
C MET A 1 -8.28 -17.36 -10.99
N ASP A 2 -9.39 -17.28 -11.72
CA ASP A 2 -9.64 -16.26 -12.75
C ASP A 2 -9.49 -14.87 -12.09
N ARG A 3 -8.47 -14.06 -12.46
CA ARG A 3 -8.14 -12.79 -11.77
C ARG A 3 -9.29 -11.79 -11.90
N GLU A 4 -10.07 -11.93 -12.94
CA GLU A 4 -11.31 -11.20 -13.17
C GLU A 4 -12.36 -11.54 -12.10
N ARG A 5 -12.30 -12.71 -11.44
CA ARG A 5 -13.10 -13.00 -10.23
C ARG A 5 -12.54 -12.36 -8.96
N GLU A 6 -11.35 -11.76 -8.98
CA GLU A 6 -10.87 -10.93 -7.87
C GLU A 6 -11.49 -9.53 -7.93
N LEU A 7 -11.82 -9.03 -9.13
CA LEU A 7 -12.59 -7.79 -9.29
C LEU A 7 -13.91 -7.82 -8.52
N SER A 8 -14.67 -8.92 -8.61
CA SER A 8 -15.94 -9.05 -7.89
C SER A 8 -15.80 -8.96 -6.37
N ARG A 9 -14.61 -9.28 -5.83
CA ARG A 9 -14.31 -9.18 -4.39
C ARG A 9 -14.00 -7.75 -3.96
N PHE A 10 -13.48 -6.91 -4.86
CA PHE A 10 -13.23 -5.50 -4.56
C PHE A 10 -14.51 -4.66 -4.58
N ILE A 11 -15.50 -5.03 -5.41
CA ILE A 11 -16.72 -4.23 -5.62
C ILE A 11 -17.47 -3.88 -4.31
N PRO A 12 -17.69 -4.81 -3.36
CA PRO A 12 -18.31 -4.47 -2.08
C PRO A 12 -17.57 -3.39 -1.28
N HIS A 13 -16.25 -3.26 -1.46
CA HIS A 13 -15.42 -2.26 -0.80
C HIS A 13 -15.41 -0.90 -1.51
N TRP A 14 -16.00 -0.81 -2.71
CA TRP A 14 -16.01 0.40 -3.53
C TRP A 14 -17.34 1.16 -3.51
N ILE A 15 -18.41 0.54 -2.99
CA ILE A 15 -19.77 1.10 -3.00
C ILE A 15 -19.83 2.53 -2.43
N ASP A 16 -19.09 2.78 -1.35
CA ASP A 16 -19.10 4.06 -0.64
C ASP A 16 -17.86 4.93 -0.93
N LYS A 17 -16.96 4.47 -1.82
CA LYS A 17 -15.74 5.21 -2.15
C LYS A 17 -15.99 6.23 -3.27
N PRO A 18 -15.34 7.40 -3.23
CA PRO A 18 -15.35 8.33 -4.35
C PRO A 18 -14.81 7.68 -5.62
N LYS A 19 -15.45 7.94 -6.77
CA LYS A 19 -15.01 7.44 -8.08
C LYS A 19 -13.49 7.58 -8.32
N PRO A 20 -12.86 8.75 -8.09
CA PRO A 20 -11.44 8.91 -8.36
C PRO A 20 -10.56 7.93 -7.56
N GLN A 21 -10.95 7.61 -6.33
CA GLN A 21 -10.23 6.65 -5.49
C GLN A 21 -10.37 5.22 -6.04
N VAL A 22 -11.58 4.80 -6.41
CA VAL A 22 -11.81 3.45 -6.96
C VAL A 22 -11.06 3.24 -8.27
N VAL A 23 -11.05 4.27 -9.13
CA VAL A 23 -10.34 4.26 -10.41
C VAL A 23 -8.83 4.13 -10.20
N GLU A 24 -8.27 4.86 -9.25
CA GLU A 24 -6.85 4.79 -8.90
C GLU A 24 -6.46 3.41 -8.34
N GLU A 25 -7.24 2.89 -7.37
CA GLU A 25 -6.99 1.58 -6.74
C GLU A 25 -7.01 0.45 -7.77
N LEU A 26 -8.00 0.43 -8.68
CA LEU A 26 -8.10 -0.57 -9.73
C LEU A 26 -6.97 -0.44 -10.77
N ALA A 27 -6.56 0.79 -11.11
CA ALA A 27 -5.45 1.02 -12.02
C ALA A 27 -4.13 0.52 -11.43
N SER A 28 -3.85 0.86 -10.17
CA SER A 28 -2.67 0.35 -9.44
C SER A 28 -2.66 -1.17 -9.37
N TYR A 29 -3.79 -1.79 -9.06
CA TYR A 29 -3.89 -3.25 -9.02
C TYR A 29 -3.68 -3.91 -10.41
N SER A 30 -4.19 -3.28 -11.47
CA SER A 30 -3.94 -3.68 -12.86
C SER A 30 -2.43 -3.69 -13.18
N LEU A 31 -1.73 -2.60 -12.88
CA LEU A 31 -0.27 -2.50 -13.14
C LEU A 31 0.50 -3.53 -12.31
N GLU A 32 0.14 -3.67 -11.05
CA GLU A 32 0.80 -4.60 -10.13
C GLU A 32 0.71 -6.06 -10.60
N THR A 33 -0.47 -6.51 -11.05
CA THR A 33 -0.68 -7.86 -11.62
C THR A 33 0.03 -8.08 -12.95
N LYS A 34 0.45 -7.01 -13.63
CA LYS A 34 1.24 -7.03 -14.87
C LYS A 34 2.74 -6.84 -14.65
N ARG A 35 3.18 -6.62 -13.41
CA ARG A 35 4.57 -6.24 -13.04
C ARG A 35 5.03 -4.95 -13.72
N ILE A 36 4.09 -4.06 -14.01
CA ILE A 36 4.41 -2.72 -14.50
C ILE A 36 4.58 -1.82 -13.27
N PRO A 37 5.65 -1.02 -13.18
CA PRO A 37 5.79 -0.01 -12.13
C PRO A 37 4.58 0.92 -12.09
N ASP A 38 4.11 1.23 -10.89
CA ASP A 38 2.91 2.05 -10.68
C ASP A 38 3.31 3.46 -10.24
N PRO A 39 3.31 4.45 -11.15
CA PRO A 39 3.55 5.84 -10.83
C PRO A 39 2.28 6.53 -10.28
N TYR A 40 2.44 7.26 -9.18
CA TYR A 40 1.40 8.11 -8.60
C TYR A 40 2.03 9.21 -7.75
N TYR A 41 1.29 10.27 -7.43
CA TYR A 41 1.84 11.35 -6.60
C TYR A 41 0.88 11.82 -5.53
N PHE A 42 1.47 12.42 -4.50
CA PHE A 42 0.75 13.17 -3.47
C PHE A 42 1.21 14.62 -3.45
N LEU A 43 0.33 15.52 -3.05
CA LEU A 43 0.71 16.91 -2.77
C LEU A 43 1.31 16.99 -1.37
N ILE A 44 2.46 17.65 -1.24
CA ILE A 44 3.14 17.88 0.03
C ILE A 44 2.69 19.23 0.58
N ARG A 45 2.09 19.24 1.78
CA ARG A 45 1.80 20.47 2.53
C ARG A 45 3.06 20.99 3.24
N ASP A 46 3.02 22.24 3.67
CA ASP A 46 4.12 22.88 4.41
C ASP A 46 4.46 22.17 5.73
N ASP A 47 3.47 21.54 6.37
CA ASP A 47 3.61 20.73 7.58
C ASP A 47 4.06 19.28 7.30
N GLY A 48 4.38 18.95 6.04
CA GLY A 48 4.78 17.61 5.59
C GLY A 48 3.62 16.65 5.36
N LYS A 49 2.38 17.05 5.66
CA LYS A 49 1.22 16.18 5.43
C LYS A 49 0.99 15.96 3.93
N LEU A 50 0.54 14.76 3.57
CA LEU A 50 0.33 14.37 2.17
C LEU A 50 -1.16 14.42 1.85
N ILE A 51 -1.51 15.03 0.73
CA ILE A 51 -2.87 15.08 0.19
C ILE A 51 -2.94 14.26 -1.09
N SER A 52 -3.98 13.44 -1.22
CA SER A 52 -4.31 12.81 -2.49
C SER A 52 -4.88 13.86 -3.46
N PRO A 53 -4.26 14.07 -4.64
CA PRO A 53 -4.77 15.04 -5.62
C PRO A 53 -6.14 14.63 -6.18
N GLN A 54 -6.46 13.33 -6.17
CA GLN A 54 -7.73 12.80 -6.66
C GLN A 54 -8.90 13.07 -5.72
N THR A 55 -8.65 13.09 -4.40
CA THR A 55 -9.72 13.16 -3.39
C THR A 55 -9.68 14.44 -2.55
N GLY A 56 -8.56 15.17 -2.55
CA GLY A 56 -8.33 16.31 -1.66
C GLY A 56 -8.19 15.96 -0.19
N LYS A 57 -8.14 14.67 0.16
CA LYS A 57 -8.07 14.18 1.54
C LYS A 57 -6.63 13.87 1.95
N LEU A 58 -6.40 13.88 3.26
CA LEU A 58 -5.13 13.43 3.83
C LEU A 58 -4.91 11.94 3.55
N VAL A 59 -3.71 11.59 3.11
CA VAL A 59 -3.33 10.20 2.83
C VAL A 59 -3.39 9.35 4.10
N GLU A 60 -3.00 9.92 5.26
CA GLU A 60 -3.03 9.23 6.55
C GLU A 60 -4.43 8.81 7.03
N ASP A 61 -5.49 9.45 6.51
CA ASP A 61 -6.87 9.04 6.78
C ASP A 61 -7.23 7.75 6.03
N SER A 62 -6.44 7.40 5.02
CA SER A 62 -6.64 6.25 4.13
C SER A 62 -5.79 5.03 4.43
N VAL A 63 -4.86 5.15 5.38
CA VAL A 63 -4.02 4.04 5.83
C VAL A 63 -4.76 3.24 6.90
N GLU A 64 -4.77 1.92 6.74
CA GLU A 64 -5.29 0.96 7.73
C GLU A 64 -4.36 0.95 8.97
N LYS A 65 -4.93 0.98 10.18
CA LYS A 65 -4.13 1.14 11.43
C LYS A 65 -4.40 0.05 12.47
N ASN A 66 -5.35 -0.85 12.22
CA ASN A 66 -5.75 -1.86 13.20
C ASN A 66 -4.89 -3.12 13.08
N SER A 67 -4.33 -3.42 11.90
CA SER A 67 -3.42 -4.55 11.75
C SER A 67 -1.97 -4.21 12.08
N TYR A 68 -1.19 -5.23 12.43
CA TYR A 68 0.25 -5.09 12.62
C TYR A 68 0.92 -4.47 11.39
N LEU A 69 0.68 -5.03 10.20
CA LEU A 69 1.21 -4.49 8.95
C LEU A 69 0.75 -3.05 8.73
N GLY A 70 -0.50 -2.70 9.06
CA GLY A 70 -1.05 -1.36 8.82
C GLY A 70 -0.38 -0.31 9.68
N GLN A 71 -0.07 -0.68 10.92
CA GLN A 71 0.73 0.16 11.80
C GLN A 71 2.16 0.35 11.28
N MET A 72 2.78 -0.67 10.66
CA MET A 72 4.13 -0.53 10.09
C MET A 72 4.12 0.45 8.91
N GLU A 73 3.14 0.33 8.02
CA GLU A 73 2.96 1.23 6.88
C GLU A 73 2.64 2.66 7.32
N PHE A 74 1.81 2.81 8.34
CA PHE A 74 1.50 4.12 8.91
C PHE A 74 2.76 4.78 9.48
N ARG A 75 3.63 4.04 10.17
CA ARG A 75 4.92 4.56 10.66
C ARG A 75 5.85 4.96 9.52
N ALA A 76 5.90 4.17 8.45
CA ALA A 76 6.68 4.50 7.27
C ALA A 76 6.17 5.79 6.60
N LEU A 77 4.84 5.93 6.46
CA LEU A 77 4.20 7.15 5.97
C LEU A 77 4.57 8.36 6.85
N GLN A 78 4.43 8.27 8.17
CA GLN A 78 4.79 9.35 9.08
C GLN A 78 6.26 9.76 8.93
N SER A 79 7.17 8.79 8.81
CA SER A 79 8.60 9.06 8.59
C SER A 79 8.85 9.80 7.27
N ILE A 80 8.17 9.45 6.19
CA ILE A 80 8.25 10.15 4.90
C ILE A 80 7.69 11.57 5.01
N GLN A 81 6.56 11.73 5.70
CA GLN A 81 5.93 13.04 5.93
C GLN A 81 6.90 13.98 6.67
N GLU A 82 7.47 13.51 7.78
CA GLU A 82 8.46 14.25 8.57
C GLU A 82 9.72 14.58 7.75
N TRP A 83 10.26 13.60 7.03
CA TRP A 83 11.43 13.80 6.17
C TRP A 83 11.18 14.87 5.09
N SER A 84 9.96 14.93 4.54
CA SER A 84 9.63 15.86 3.45
C SER A 84 9.55 17.33 3.87
N VAL A 85 9.48 17.64 5.17
CA VAL A 85 9.34 19.02 5.68
C VAL A 85 10.59 19.84 5.31
N GLY A 86 10.39 20.96 4.61
CA GLY A 86 11.47 21.88 4.23
C GLY A 86 12.46 21.34 3.19
N LYS A 87 12.26 20.14 2.63
CA LYS A 87 13.12 19.57 1.60
C LYS A 87 12.75 20.05 0.20
N SER A 88 13.72 20.58 -0.53
CA SER A 88 13.56 20.91 -1.95
C SER A 88 13.93 19.77 -2.89
N LYS A 89 14.57 18.71 -2.41
CA LYS A 89 14.94 17.52 -3.21
C LYS A 89 15.24 16.37 -2.28
N GLY A 90 15.23 15.16 -2.82
CA GLY A 90 15.64 13.96 -2.12
C GLY A 90 14.82 12.76 -2.56
N ILE A 91 15.31 11.58 -2.17
CA ILE A 91 14.69 10.30 -2.51
C ILE A 91 14.48 9.50 -1.23
N ALA A 92 13.28 8.96 -1.06
CA ALA A 92 12.95 7.98 -0.03
C ALA A 92 12.72 6.62 -0.67
N PHE A 93 13.29 5.57 -0.07
CA PHE A 93 13.09 4.19 -0.45
C PHE A 93 12.38 3.47 0.68
N TRP A 94 11.16 3.02 0.44
CA TRP A 94 10.43 2.22 1.41
C TRP A 94 10.27 0.80 0.89
N PHE A 95 10.64 -0.18 1.72
CA PHE A 95 10.60 -1.59 1.38
C PHE A 95 9.58 -2.31 2.26
N SER A 96 8.75 -3.14 1.65
CA SER A 96 8.00 -4.16 2.37
C SER A 96 8.46 -5.54 1.89
N PRO A 97 9.42 -6.17 2.58
CA PRO A 97 9.91 -7.50 2.25
C PRO A 97 8.80 -8.56 2.32
N PRO A 98 8.97 -9.71 1.65
CA PRO A 98 8.00 -10.80 1.65
C PRO A 98 7.64 -11.21 3.08
N ASN A 99 6.36 -11.49 3.29
CA ASN A 99 5.85 -12.04 4.54
C ASN A 99 5.08 -13.30 4.19
N THR A 100 5.29 -14.38 4.96
CA THR A 100 4.70 -15.70 4.77
C THR A 100 3.19 -15.69 4.58
N GLU A 101 2.52 -14.66 5.09
CA GLU A 101 1.07 -14.54 5.06
C GLU A 101 0.52 -13.84 3.82
N ARG A 102 1.26 -12.97 3.13
CA ARG A 102 0.63 -12.06 2.15
C ARG A 102 1.29 -11.90 0.80
N SER A 103 2.60 -11.64 0.80
CA SER A 103 3.33 -11.33 -0.43
C SER A 103 4.55 -12.20 -0.50
N LYS A 104 4.74 -12.86 -1.65
CA LYS A 104 5.97 -13.55 -2.01
C LYS A 104 7.02 -12.62 -2.61
N PHE A 105 6.66 -11.37 -2.85
CA PHE A 105 7.47 -10.37 -3.54
C PHE A 105 7.83 -9.24 -2.59
N THR A 106 8.97 -8.62 -2.86
CA THR A 106 9.37 -7.39 -2.19
C THR A 106 8.67 -6.22 -2.85
N LYS A 107 7.91 -5.47 -2.07
CA LYS A 107 7.37 -4.19 -2.54
C LYS A 107 8.40 -3.10 -2.27
N LEU A 108 8.76 -2.33 -3.29
CA LEU A 108 9.61 -1.15 -3.19
C LEU A 108 8.79 0.06 -3.61
N ILE A 109 8.76 1.10 -2.78
CA ILE A 109 8.25 2.41 -3.16
C ILE A 109 9.42 3.39 -3.17
N VAL A 110 9.71 3.92 -4.36
CA VAL A 110 10.67 5.01 -4.55
C VAL A 110 9.89 6.32 -4.57
N SER A 111 10.18 7.22 -3.64
CA SER A 111 9.51 8.51 -3.51
C SER A 111 10.51 9.65 -3.78
N GLU A 112 10.20 10.52 -4.74
CA GLU A 112 11.03 11.64 -5.16
C GLU A 112 10.28 12.95 -4.88
N ILE A 113 10.97 13.95 -4.32
CA ILE A 113 10.39 15.29 -4.14
C ILE A 113 10.52 16.07 -5.44
N GLU A 114 9.38 16.45 -6.03
CA GLU A 114 9.30 17.32 -7.19
C GLU A 114 8.76 18.69 -6.77
N ASN A 115 9.36 19.77 -7.28
CA ASN A 115 8.88 21.12 -7.03
C ASN A 115 8.44 21.75 -8.34
N TYR A 116 7.20 22.22 -8.34
CA TYR A 116 6.60 23.01 -9.40
C TYR A 116 6.38 24.43 -8.88
N GLU A 117 6.09 25.36 -9.78
CA GLU A 117 5.93 26.79 -9.41
C GLU A 117 4.91 27.02 -8.30
N THR A 118 3.83 26.22 -8.26
CA THR A 118 2.70 26.40 -7.35
C THR A 118 2.54 25.29 -6.31
N GLU A 119 3.29 24.20 -6.41
CA GLU A 119 3.09 23.04 -5.56
C GLU A 119 4.33 22.14 -5.44
N ARG A 120 4.39 21.41 -4.33
CA ARG A 120 5.38 20.37 -4.08
C ARG A 120 4.70 19.02 -4.16
N ARG A 121 5.29 18.08 -4.90
CA ARG A 121 4.77 16.73 -5.05
C ARG A 121 5.74 15.72 -4.47
N LEU A 122 5.19 14.68 -3.85
CA LEU A 122 5.89 13.45 -3.59
C LEU A 122 5.50 12.48 -4.71
N PHE A 123 6.38 12.36 -5.70
CA PHE A 123 6.18 11.43 -6.81
C PHE A 123 6.66 10.05 -6.39
N ASN A 124 5.79 9.05 -6.50
CA ASN A 124 6.04 7.70 -6.07
C ASN A 124 6.05 6.76 -7.28
N ARG A 125 6.97 5.81 -7.28
CA ARG A 125 6.88 4.60 -8.10
C ARG A 125 6.83 3.40 -7.19
N ASN A 126 5.74 2.63 -7.29
CA ASN A 126 5.60 1.35 -6.61
C ASN A 126 6.04 0.22 -7.55
N LEU A 127 6.93 -0.64 -7.06
CA LEU A 127 7.50 -1.77 -7.79
C LEU A 127 7.32 -3.07 -6.99
N LEU A 128 7.03 -4.16 -7.70
CA LEU A 128 7.13 -5.51 -7.14
C LEU A 128 8.37 -6.19 -7.68
N LEU A 129 9.32 -6.46 -6.79
CA LEU A 129 10.59 -7.10 -7.09
C LEU A 129 10.50 -8.59 -6.74
N GLU A 130 10.94 -9.44 -7.66
CA GLU A 130 11.03 -10.89 -7.47
C GLU A 130 12.31 -11.27 -6.70
N ILE A 131 12.47 -10.68 -5.52
CA ILE A 131 13.57 -10.95 -4.58
C ILE A 131 13.00 -11.31 -3.21
N ASP A 132 13.70 -12.19 -2.49
CA ASP A 132 13.30 -12.63 -1.17
C ASP A 132 13.67 -11.63 -0.05
N ALA A 133 13.31 -11.96 1.20
CA ALA A 133 13.58 -11.09 2.34
C ALA A 133 15.08 -10.91 2.60
N GLN A 134 15.90 -11.94 2.38
CA GLN A 134 17.34 -11.88 2.60
C GLN A 134 18.01 -11.01 1.52
N GLU A 135 17.65 -11.22 0.25
CA GLU A 135 18.09 -10.40 -0.87
C GLU A 135 17.71 -8.93 -0.67
N THR A 136 16.50 -8.66 -0.17
CA THR A 136 16.05 -7.30 0.18
C THR A 136 16.93 -6.67 1.25
N MET A 137 17.22 -7.40 2.33
CA MET A 137 18.09 -6.90 3.40
C MET A 137 19.50 -6.57 2.89
N LEU A 138 20.07 -7.42 2.04
CA LEU A 138 21.38 -7.18 1.42
C LEU A 138 21.38 -5.94 0.52
N LEU A 139 20.34 -5.81 -0.31
CA LEU A 139 20.14 -4.68 -1.21
C LEU A 139 20.05 -3.35 -0.43
N VAL A 140 19.26 -3.34 0.65
CA VAL A 140 19.11 -2.15 1.51
C VAL A 140 20.41 -1.83 2.24
N GLN A 141 21.11 -2.84 2.76
CA GLN A 141 22.38 -2.63 3.45
C GLN A 141 23.43 -2.01 2.52
N GLU A 142 23.44 -2.41 1.25
CA GLU A 142 24.31 -1.78 0.26
C GLU A 142 23.87 -0.34 -0.05
N LEU A 143 22.57 -0.10 -0.20
CA LEU A 143 22.01 1.23 -0.43
C LEU A 143 22.41 2.21 0.70
N THR A 144 22.28 1.78 1.96
CA THR A 144 22.59 2.62 3.13
C THR A 144 24.08 2.78 3.36
N SER A 145 24.91 1.79 2.97
CA SER A 145 26.38 1.85 3.11
C SER A 145 27.02 2.97 2.30
N LYS A 146 26.33 3.46 1.27
CA LYS A 146 26.78 4.56 0.40
C LYS A 146 26.45 5.95 0.97
N GLY A 147 25.67 6.03 2.06
CA GLY A 147 25.29 7.28 2.71
C GLY A 147 26.29 7.77 3.75
N ALA A 148 26.19 9.05 4.12
CA ALA A 148 27.03 9.66 5.16
C ALA A 148 26.78 9.07 6.56
N ASN A 149 25.58 8.54 6.80
CA ASN A 149 25.19 7.88 8.05
C ASN A 149 24.59 6.50 7.73
N PRO A 150 25.42 5.44 7.64
CA PRO A 150 24.93 4.10 7.32
C PRO A 150 23.96 3.61 8.39
N VAL A 151 22.75 3.26 7.96
CA VAL A 151 21.76 2.57 8.80
C VAL A 151 21.95 1.07 8.62
N VAL A 152 22.00 0.34 9.74
CA VAL A 152 22.09 -1.12 9.76
C VAL A 152 20.75 -1.66 10.22
N PHE A 153 20.02 -2.28 9.30
CA PHE A 153 18.78 -2.99 9.59
C PHE A 153 19.08 -4.42 10.00
N LYS A 154 18.43 -4.90 11.06
CA LYS A 154 18.63 -6.25 11.61
C LYS A 154 17.55 -7.21 11.17
N THR A 155 16.37 -6.71 10.82
CA THR A 155 15.21 -7.54 10.50
C THR A 155 14.41 -6.98 9.31
N PRO A 156 13.73 -7.84 8.54
CA PRO A 156 12.77 -7.40 7.51
C PRO A 156 11.67 -6.49 8.06
N GLU A 157 11.28 -6.66 9.32
CA GLU A 157 10.26 -5.86 10.01
C GLU A 157 10.70 -4.41 10.22
N GLU A 158 11.98 -4.17 10.49
CA GLU A 158 12.52 -2.80 10.56
C GLU A 158 12.35 -2.09 9.21
N LEU A 159 12.66 -2.77 8.09
CA LEU A 159 12.47 -2.20 6.75
C LEU A 159 11.01 -1.82 6.46
N ARG A 160 10.04 -2.60 6.94
CA ARG A 160 8.61 -2.31 6.74
C ARG A 160 8.17 -1.01 7.39
N SER A 161 8.84 -0.58 8.47
CA SER A 161 8.44 0.61 9.24
C SER A 161 9.39 1.80 9.07
N GLN A 162 10.57 1.60 8.48
CA GLN A 162 11.63 2.60 8.40
C GLN A 162 12.13 2.75 6.95
N PRO A 163 11.66 3.79 6.25
CA PRO A 163 12.19 4.16 4.94
C PRO A 163 13.67 4.58 5.01
N VAL A 164 14.39 4.35 3.92
CA VAL A 164 15.76 4.82 3.73
C VAL A 164 15.72 6.14 2.98
N PHE A 165 16.38 7.16 3.53
CA PHE A 165 16.42 8.49 2.92
C PHE A 165 17.79 8.76 2.30
N SER A 166 17.77 9.26 1.07
CA SER A 166 18.94 9.79 0.38
C SER A 166 18.74 11.27 0.08
N ASP A 167 19.53 12.11 0.75
CA ASP A 167 19.65 13.54 0.42
C ASP A 167 20.55 13.76 -0.81
N ASN A 168 21.22 12.72 -1.29
CA ASN A 168 22.03 12.79 -2.50
C ASN A 168 21.13 12.82 -3.73
N SER A 169 20.97 14.01 -4.32
CA SER A 169 20.21 14.22 -5.56
C SER A 169 20.84 13.57 -6.79
N ASP A 170 22.11 13.19 -6.70
CA ASP A 170 22.88 12.65 -7.82
C ASP A 170 22.88 11.12 -7.77
N LEU A 171 22.20 10.52 -6.78
CA LEU A 171 21.98 9.08 -6.74
C LEU A 171 21.09 8.68 -7.91
N ASN A 172 21.69 8.10 -8.94
CA ASN A 172 20.96 7.39 -9.98
C ASN A 172 20.44 6.07 -9.40
N TRP A 173 19.28 6.14 -8.76
CA TRP A 173 18.65 5.00 -8.12
C TRP A 173 18.28 3.91 -9.13
N LEU A 174 17.88 4.29 -10.35
CA LEU A 174 17.55 3.34 -11.42
C LEU A 174 18.75 2.45 -11.73
N ASP A 175 19.91 3.05 -11.99
CA ASP A 175 21.12 2.27 -12.28
C ASP A 175 21.58 1.45 -11.05
N PHE A 176 21.35 1.96 -9.83
CA PHE A 176 21.63 1.21 -8.62
C PHE A 176 20.82 -0.10 -8.57
N PHE A 177 19.51 -0.06 -8.79
CA PHE A 177 18.66 -1.25 -8.73
C PHE A 177 18.79 -2.14 -9.97
N ASP A 178 18.96 -1.57 -11.17
CA ASP A 178 19.13 -2.35 -12.41
C ASP A 178 20.36 -3.27 -12.36
N MET A 179 21.46 -2.79 -11.77
CA MET A 179 22.65 -3.62 -11.58
C MET A 179 22.48 -4.76 -10.56
N ARG A 180 21.43 -4.75 -9.75
CA ARG A 180 21.27 -5.63 -8.56
C ARG A 180 20.04 -6.51 -8.60
N VAL A 181 19.01 -6.12 -9.34
CA VAL A 181 17.75 -6.84 -9.45
C VAL A 181 17.60 -7.30 -10.89
N ASN A 182 17.58 -8.61 -11.10
CA ASN A 182 17.54 -9.24 -12.42
C ASN A 182 16.13 -9.19 -13.06
N ASP A 183 15.64 -7.98 -13.32
CA ASP A 183 14.39 -7.73 -14.05
C ASP A 183 14.56 -6.54 -14.99
N LYS A 184 15.13 -6.80 -16.17
CA LYS A 184 15.40 -5.76 -17.17
C LYS A 184 14.13 -5.05 -17.64
N THR A 185 12.99 -5.76 -17.64
CA THR A 185 11.72 -5.24 -18.15
C THR A 185 11.25 -4.06 -17.31
N ILE A 186 11.28 -4.20 -15.98
CA ILE A 186 10.90 -3.13 -15.06
C ILE A 186 11.73 -1.87 -15.29
N TRP A 187 13.05 -2.02 -15.42
CA TRP A 187 13.95 -0.87 -15.55
C TRP A 187 13.85 -0.20 -16.93
N GLU A 188 13.66 -0.98 -17.99
CA GLU A 188 13.41 -0.46 -19.34
C GLU A 188 12.11 0.32 -19.41
N GLN A 189 11.03 -0.17 -18.78
CA GLN A 189 9.74 0.52 -18.73
C GLN A 189 9.83 1.90 -18.07
N ILE A 190 10.60 2.02 -16.98
CA ILE A 190 10.76 3.30 -16.28
C ILE A 190 11.62 4.26 -17.12
N ARG A 191 12.69 3.78 -17.76
CA ARG A 191 13.56 4.61 -18.60
C ARG A 191 12.87 5.12 -19.86
N SER A 192 12.00 4.31 -20.45
CA SER A 192 11.23 4.68 -21.64
C SER A 192 10.00 5.53 -21.33
N GLY A 193 9.57 5.59 -20.06
CA GLY A 193 8.31 6.22 -19.63
C GLY A 193 7.06 5.39 -19.97
N GLU A 194 7.24 4.11 -20.32
CA GLU A 194 6.13 3.20 -20.60
C GLU A 194 5.27 2.93 -19.36
N ASP A 195 5.85 2.97 -18.15
CA ASP A 195 5.13 2.88 -16.88
C ASP A 195 4.06 3.98 -16.74
N ILE A 196 4.40 5.21 -17.13
CA ILE A 196 3.48 6.37 -17.10
C ILE A 196 2.36 6.18 -18.12
N LEU A 197 2.68 5.81 -19.37
CA LEU A 197 1.67 5.57 -20.41
C LEU A 197 0.74 4.40 -20.03
N ALA A 198 1.28 3.35 -19.42
CA ALA A 198 0.52 2.23 -18.91
C ALA A 198 -0.44 2.65 -17.78
N LYS A 199 0.00 3.53 -16.87
CA LYS A 199 -0.86 4.10 -15.82
C LYS A 199 -2.02 4.90 -16.40
N GLU A 200 -1.79 5.76 -17.38
CA GLU A 200 -2.85 6.54 -18.03
C GLU A 200 -3.91 5.62 -18.66
N LEU A 201 -3.46 4.59 -19.38
CA LEU A 201 -4.35 3.58 -19.96
C LEU A 201 -5.11 2.81 -18.87
N ALA A 202 -4.43 2.42 -17.78
CA ALA A 202 -5.04 1.71 -16.67
C ALA A 202 -6.12 2.56 -15.97
N ILE A 203 -5.90 3.86 -15.79
CA ILE A 203 -6.88 4.81 -15.24
C ILE A 203 -8.10 4.92 -16.16
N LYS A 204 -7.89 5.07 -17.47
CA LYS A 204 -8.98 5.12 -18.46
C LYS A 204 -9.82 3.83 -18.42
N ASN A 205 -9.15 2.68 -18.40
CA ASN A 205 -9.80 1.38 -18.37
C ASN A 205 -10.58 1.18 -17.06
N SER A 206 -9.98 1.55 -15.94
CA SER A 206 -10.59 1.47 -14.60
C SER A 206 -11.82 2.39 -14.47
N GLY A 207 -11.78 3.59 -15.04
CA GLY A 207 -12.94 4.47 -15.15
C GLY A 207 -14.09 3.83 -15.94
N SER A 208 -13.78 3.18 -17.06
CA SER A 208 -14.77 2.47 -17.87
C SER A 208 -15.40 1.27 -17.14
N ILE A 209 -14.62 0.58 -16.31
CA ILE A 209 -15.12 -0.49 -15.44
C ILE A 209 -16.00 0.07 -14.33
N TYR A 210 -15.56 1.15 -13.66
CA TYR A 210 -16.33 1.83 -12.62
C TYR A 210 -17.73 2.22 -13.10
N GLU A 211 -17.84 2.84 -14.28
CA GLU A 211 -19.14 3.24 -14.85
C GLU A 211 -20.05 2.03 -15.15
N THR A 212 -19.48 0.87 -15.48
CA THR A 212 -20.25 -0.37 -15.67
C THR A 212 -20.90 -0.84 -14.36
N ILE A 213 -20.25 -0.60 -13.22
CA ILE A 213 -20.69 -1.06 -11.91
C ILE A 213 -21.59 0.00 -11.24
N PHE A 214 -21.20 1.26 -11.29
CA PHE A 214 -21.74 2.35 -10.46
C PHE A 214 -22.35 3.52 -11.27
N GLY A 215 -22.47 3.40 -12.59
CA GLY A 215 -23.06 4.43 -13.47
C GLY A 215 -24.52 4.79 -13.14
N GLN A 216 -24.97 5.93 -13.69
CA GLN A 216 -26.12 6.72 -13.23
C GLN A 216 -27.51 6.04 -13.19
N ASP A 217 -27.69 4.87 -13.80
CA ASP A 217 -29.05 4.42 -14.12
C ASP A 217 -29.81 3.70 -12.99
N TYR A 218 -29.17 3.29 -11.88
CA TYR A 218 -29.84 2.41 -10.90
C TYR A 218 -29.29 2.61 -9.48
N PRO A 219 -30.08 2.30 -8.42
CA PRO A 219 -29.69 2.59 -7.04
C PRO A 219 -28.31 2.03 -6.71
N LYS A 220 -27.53 2.80 -5.93
CA LYS A 220 -26.25 2.35 -5.36
C LYS A 220 -26.48 1.03 -4.62
N GLY A 221 -25.97 -0.06 -5.17
CA GLY A 221 -26.20 -1.40 -4.66
C GLY A 221 -25.35 -2.42 -5.39
N TYR A 222 -25.00 -3.49 -4.69
CA TYR A 222 -24.32 -4.63 -5.27
C TYR A 222 -25.30 -5.38 -6.19
N ASP A 223 -24.93 -5.53 -7.46
CA ASP A 223 -25.75 -6.15 -8.51
C ASP A 223 -24.87 -7.16 -9.26
N ASP A 224 -25.19 -8.45 -9.13
CA ASP A 224 -24.41 -9.55 -9.71
C ASP A 224 -24.30 -9.47 -11.24
N GLU A 225 -25.32 -8.94 -11.94
CA GLU A 225 -25.28 -8.79 -13.39
C GLU A 225 -24.33 -7.65 -13.80
N LYS A 226 -24.31 -6.55 -13.03
CA LYS A 226 -23.31 -5.49 -13.23
C LYS A 226 -21.90 -5.97 -12.94
N VAL A 227 -21.73 -6.72 -11.85
CA VAL A 227 -20.43 -7.34 -11.52
C VAL A 227 -19.97 -8.23 -12.67
N LYS A 228 -20.84 -9.11 -13.18
CA LYS A 228 -20.51 -9.99 -14.30
C LYS A 228 -20.10 -9.22 -15.56
N ARG A 229 -20.87 -8.18 -15.94
CA ARG A 229 -20.52 -7.30 -17.07
C ARG A 229 -19.20 -6.57 -16.86
N ALA A 230 -18.92 -6.11 -15.65
CA ALA A 230 -17.66 -5.46 -15.32
C ALA A 230 -16.46 -6.42 -15.41
N VAL A 231 -16.64 -7.67 -14.96
CA VAL A 231 -15.66 -8.76 -15.11
C VAL A 231 -15.39 -9.07 -16.59
N GLU A 232 -16.44 -9.23 -17.39
CA GLU A 232 -16.32 -9.48 -18.84
C GLU A 232 -15.59 -8.32 -19.55
N LYS A 233 -15.98 -7.09 -19.25
CA LYS A 233 -15.33 -5.89 -19.78
C LYS A 233 -13.86 -5.78 -19.36
N ALA A 234 -13.54 -6.10 -18.10
CA ALA A 234 -12.16 -6.13 -17.62
C ALA A 234 -11.31 -7.16 -18.37
N ARG A 235 -11.89 -8.31 -18.72
CA ARG A 235 -11.26 -9.33 -19.56
C ARG A 235 -11.02 -8.83 -20.98
N GLU A 236 -12.03 -8.26 -21.63
CA GLU A 236 -11.93 -7.73 -23.00
C GLU A 236 -10.85 -6.64 -23.12
N MET A 237 -10.72 -5.82 -22.08
CA MET A 237 -9.76 -4.73 -22.01
C MET A 237 -8.38 -5.17 -21.49
N ASN A 238 -8.19 -6.46 -21.21
CA ASN A 238 -6.97 -7.04 -20.64
C ASN A 238 -6.47 -6.25 -19.41
N VAL A 239 -7.37 -5.96 -18.46
CA VAL A 239 -7.05 -5.10 -17.31
C VAL A 239 -6.10 -5.79 -16.33
N PHE A 240 -6.29 -7.08 -16.04
CA PHE A 240 -5.41 -7.80 -15.11
C PHE A 240 -4.33 -8.61 -15.83
N GLY A 241 -3.14 -8.65 -15.26
CA GLY A 241 -2.07 -9.53 -15.70
C GLY A 241 -2.22 -10.95 -15.16
N SER A 242 -1.25 -11.82 -15.50
CA SER A 242 -1.24 -13.23 -15.09
C SER A 242 -0.68 -13.46 -13.68
N LEU A 243 0.00 -12.46 -13.10
CA LEU A 243 0.72 -12.60 -11.84
C LEU A 243 -0.11 -12.08 -10.64
N PRO A 244 0.06 -12.66 -9.44
CA PRO A 244 -0.60 -12.14 -8.24
C PRO A 244 -0.10 -10.74 -7.89
N GLY A 245 -1.01 -9.88 -7.44
CA GLY A 245 -0.65 -8.69 -6.66
C GLY A 245 -0.11 -9.09 -5.28
N SER A 246 0.60 -8.16 -4.64
CA SER A 246 1.08 -8.18 -3.26
C SER A 246 -0.03 -8.29 -2.23
N CYS A 247 -1.26 -7.86 -2.57
CA CYS A 247 -2.43 -7.91 -1.69
C CYS A 247 -3.66 -8.46 -2.45
N PRO A 248 -3.94 -9.78 -2.41
CA PRO A 248 -5.19 -10.31 -2.94
C PRO A 248 -6.37 -9.85 -2.06
N PRO A 249 -7.57 -9.66 -2.62
CA PRO A 249 -8.75 -9.28 -1.85
C PRO A 249 -9.07 -10.33 -0.76
N PRO A 250 -9.55 -9.89 0.41
CA PRO A 250 -9.58 -10.68 1.64
C PRO A 250 -10.65 -11.77 1.53
N LEU A 251 -10.26 -13.02 1.35
CA LEU A 251 -11.11 -14.19 1.67
C LEU A 251 -10.36 -15.53 1.72
N LEU A 252 -9.03 -15.54 1.77
CA LEU A 252 -8.27 -16.79 1.94
C LEU A 252 -7.31 -16.83 3.13
N LEU A 253 -7.30 -15.79 3.97
CA LEU A 253 -6.59 -15.83 5.24
C LEU A 253 -7.64 -15.66 6.34
N THR A 254 -7.90 -16.77 7.00
CA THR A 254 -8.54 -16.81 8.31
C THR A 254 -7.93 -15.76 9.21
N GLN A 255 -8.78 -14.88 9.74
CA GLN A 255 -8.55 -14.01 10.88
C GLN A 255 -7.26 -13.17 10.88
N GLU A 256 -7.50 -11.85 10.85
CA GLU A 256 -6.56 -10.80 11.20
C GLU A 256 -5.54 -10.43 10.11
N GLU A 257 -5.36 -9.11 10.00
CA GLU A 257 -4.36 -8.40 9.19
C GLU A 257 -4.73 -8.00 7.74
N ASN A 258 -4.99 -6.69 7.52
CA ASN A 258 -5.20 -6.02 6.22
C ASN A 258 -4.25 -4.82 5.99
N THR A 259 -3.65 -4.67 4.80
CA THR A 259 -2.85 -3.53 4.25
C THR A 259 -2.70 -3.71 2.72
N ALA A 260 -2.27 -2.78 1.84
CA ALA A 260 -1.43 -1.59 1.98
C ALA A 260 -1.81 -0.34 1.17
N LEU A 261 -2.92 -0.34 0.44
CA LEU A 261 -3.43 0.89 -0.20
C LEU A 261 -4.89 0.77 -0.62
N GLY A 262 -5.69 0.04 0.16
CA GLY A 262 -7.13 0.05 -0.02
C GLY A 262 -7.86 -1.01 0.77
N VAL A 263 -8.20 -0.73 2.04
CA VAL A 263 -9.40 -1.31 2.67
C VAL A 263 -9.95 -0.31 3.69
N PHE A 264 -10.85 0.56 3.24
CA PHE A 264 -11.73 1.31 4.14
C PHE A 264 -12.91 0.41 4.54
N PHE A 265 -12.97 0.15 5.84
CA PHE A 265 -14.07 -0.38 6.66
C PHE A 265 -14.92 -1.56 6.17
N LYS A 266 -14.95 -2.61 7.00
CA LYS A 266 -16.21 -3.22 7.45
C LYS A 266 -16.08 -3.61 8.92
N ASN A 267 -17.13 -3.33 9.69
CA ASN A 267 -17.35 -3.76 11.07
C ASN A 267 -16.85 -5.20 11.29
N SER A 268 -15.71 -5.37 11.93
CA SER A 268 -15.33 -6.66 12.50
C SER A 268 -15.19 -6.47 14.00
N GLU A 269 -16.09 -7.14 14.72
CA GLU A 269 -16.03 -7.47 16.14
C GLU A 269 -14.93 -6.74 16.91
N ARG A 270 -15.36 -5.61 17.50
CA ARG A 270 -14.65 -4.87 18.52
C ARG A 270 -14.07 -5.87 19.52
N SER A 271 -12.79 -6.18 19.42
CA SER A 271 -12.07 -6.95 20.43
C SER A 271 -10.63 -6.46 20.54
N PHE A 272 -10.02 -6.64 21.71
CA PHE A 272 -8.63 -6.30 21.99
C PHE A 272 -7.97 -7.48 22.71
N PRO A 273 -6.67 -7.74 22.49
CA PRO A 273 -5.99 -8.86 23.13
C PRO A 273 -5.85 -8.61 24.63
N CYS A 274 -6.10 -9.65 25.44
CA CYS A 274 -5.80 -9.63 26.86
C CYS A 274 -4.28 -9.51 27.08
N PRO A 275 -3.78 -8.57 27.90
CA PRO A 275 -2.34 -8.43 28.11
C PRO A 275 -1.69 -9.59 28.87
N GLU A 276 -2.49 -10.43 29.56
CA GLU A 276 -2.00 -11.60 30.31
C GLU A 276 -2.06 -12.90 29.50
N CYS A 277 -3.17 -13.16 28.81
CA CYS A 277 -3.40 -14.44 28.14
C CYS A 277 -3.49 -14.35 26.62
N HIS A 278 -3.34 -13.14 26.05
CA HIS A 278 -3.39 -12.80 24.63
C HIS A 278 -4.68 -13.17 23.89
N LYS A 279 -5.66 -13.79 24.55
CA LYS A 279 -6.96 -14.10 23.97
C LYS A 279 -7.80 -12.82 23.77
N PRO A 280 -8.63 -12.75 22.72
CA PRO A 280 -9.41 -11.58 22.40
C PRO A 280 -10.51 -11.31 23.44
N ILE A 281 -10.64 -10.05 23.85
CA ILE A 281 -11.67 -9.52 24.75
C ILE A 281 -12.58 -8.60 23.93
N PRO A 282 -13.90 -8.81 23.88
CA PRO A 282 -14.82 -7.89 23.19
C PRO A 282 -14.73 -6.45 23.75
N SER A 283 -14.65 -5.43 22.89
CA SER A 283 -14.70 -4.01 23.25
C SER A 283 -16.10 -3.42 23.04
N GLY A 284 -16.46 -2.46 23.90
CA GLY A 284 -17.75 -1.74 23.83
C GLY A 284 -18.86 -2.28 24.73
N GLU A 285 -18.63 -3.37 25.48
CA GLU A 285 -19.63 -3.95 26.39
C GLU A 285 -19.40 -3.63 27.89
N GLY A 286 -18.50 -2.68 28.20
CA GLY A 286 -18.20 -2.35 29.61
C GLY A 286 -17.47 -3.47 30.38
N ILE A 287 -16.83 -4.40 29.66
CA ILE A 287 -16.09 -5.52 30.24
C ILE A 287 -14.84 -4.99 30.99
N THR A 288 -14.84 -5.14 32.31
CA THR A 288 -13.73 -4.76 33.20
C THR A 288 -12.81 -5.93 33.57
N LYS A 289 -13.19 -7.16 33.21
CA LYS A 289 -12.51 -8.41 33.53
C LYS A 289 -12.37 -9.29 32.29
N CYS A 290 -11.17 -9.83 32.03
CA CYS A 290 -10.97 -10.76 30.92
C CYS A 290 -11.83 -12.03 31.11
N PRO A 291 -12.66 -12.43 30.13
CA PRO A 291 -13.51 -13.61 30.24
C PRO A 291 -12.71 -14.93 30.19
N HIS A 292 -11.45 -14.88 29.74
CA HIS A 292 -10.62 -16.07 29.53
C HIS A 292 -9.68 -16.40 30.69
N CYS A 293 -9.07 -15.38 31.30
CA CYS A 293 -8.13 -15.57 32.42
C CYS A 293 -8.56 -14.86 33.71
N GLY A 294 -9.66 -14.10 33.68
CA GLY A 294 -10.20 -13.45 34.87
C GLY A 294 -9.43 -12.23 35.35
N ILE A 295 -8.39 -11.76 34.65
CA ILE A 295 -7.64 -10.58 35.07
C ILE A 295 -8.47 -9.30 34.84
N THR A 296 -8.47 -8.39 35.81
CA THR A 296 -9.07 -7.06 35.70
C THR A 296 -8.05 -6.00 35.24
N LYS A 297 -8.54 -4.85 34.77
CA LYS A 297 -7.67 -3.74 34.37
C LYS A 297 -6.86 -3.21 35.55
N GLU A 298 -7.47 -3.16 36.74
CA GLU A 298 -6.87 -2.69 37.99
C GLU A 298 -5.77 -3.65 38.46
N GLU A 299 -6.00 -4.97 38.38
CA GLU A 299 -5.00 -5.99 38.74
C GLU A 299 -3.78 -5.94 37.81
N TYR A 300 -3.97 -5.75 36.50
CA TYR A 300 -2.84 -5.60 35.58
C TYR A 300 -2.09 -4.28 35.79
N GLY A 301 -2.82 -3.17 35.98
CA GLY A 301 -2.22 -1.85 36.25
C GLY A 301 -1.35 -1.82 37.51
N SER A 302 -1.75 -2.54 38.56
CA SER A 302 -0.97 -2.68 39.80
C SER A 302 0.32 -3.51 39.70
N ARG A 303 0.54 -4.22 38.58
CA ARG A 303 1.79 -4.95 38.31
C ARG A 303 2.83 -4.11 37.57
N CYS A 304 2.47 -2.90 37.16
CA CYS A 304 3.33 -1.96 36.47
C CYS A 304 3.98 -0.94 37.44
N ASP A 305 3.83 -1.13 38.75
CA ASP A 305 4.52 -0.41 39.83
C ASP A 305 5.72 -1.19 40.36
#